data_AF-A0A914TZ07-F1
#
_entry.id   AF-A0A914TZ07-F1
#
_cell.length_a   1.000
_cell.length_b   1.000
_cell.length_c   1.000
_cell.angle_alpha   90.00
_cell.angle_beta   90.00
_cell.angle_gamma   90.00
#
_symmetry.space_group_name_H-M   'P 1'
#
loop_
_entity.id
_entity.type
_entity.pdbx_description
1 polymer ?
#
loop_
_entity_poly.entity_id
_entity_poly.type
_entity_poly.pdbx_seq_one_letter_code
_entity_poly.pdbx_strand_id
1 'polypeptide(L)' 'MKFYASTAFAAAILFSIGISSSNGDVKADKLTEMYSNPIAHGFGDDIEWVKWEDAIEKALEVNKPIFLLIHKTWCHACK' A
#
# COMPACT_ATOMS: atom_id res chain seq x y z
N MET A 1 -44.78 -22.92 -25.54
CA MET A 1 -44.36 -24.34 -25.46
C MET A 1 -42.84 -24.41 -25.32
N LYS A 2 -42.38 -24.87 -24.15
CA LYS A 2 -41.10 -25.55 -23.82
C LYS A 2 -39.84 -25.21 -24.65
N PHE A 3 -39.02 -24.28 -24.14
CA PHE A 3 -37.58 -24.22 -24.41
C PHE A 3 -36.81 -24.43 -23.09
N TYR A 4 -36.98 -25.59 -22.45
CA TYR A 4 -36.32 -25.97 -21.19
C TYR A 4 -35.36 -27.15 -21.38
N ALA A 5 -34.81 -27.30 -22.60
CA ALA A 5 -33.99 -28.45 -23.00
C ALA A 5 -32.52 -28.09 -23.29
N SER A 6 -32.08 -26.84 -23.04
CA SER A 6 -30.71 -26.41 -23.37
C SER A 6 -29.85 -26.03 -22.16
N THR A 7 -30.39 -26.04 -20.93
CA THR A 7 -29.67 -25.62 -19.72
C THR A 7 -28.84 -26.72 -19.06
N ALA A 8 -29.03 -27.99 -19.43
CA ALA A 8 -28.31 -29.12 -18.84
C ALA A 8 -26.86 -29.27 -19.37
N PHE A 9 -26.59 -28.88 -20.62
CA PHE A 9 -25.25 -29.03 -21.21
C PHE A 9 -24.25 -27.98 -20.73
N ALA A 10 -24.71 -26.77 -20.38
CA ALA A 10 -23.83 -25.71 -19.91
C ALA A 10 -23.23 -26.01 -18.51
N ALA A 11 -24.00 -26.64 -17.62
CA ALA A 11 -23.53 -26.97 -16.27
C ALA A 11 -22.43 -28.07 -16.27
N ALA A 12 -22.49 -29.01 -17.22
CA ALA A 12 -21.49 -30.09 -17.32
C ALA A 12 -20.13 -29.59 -17.85
N ILE A 13 -20.12 -28.59 -18.73
CA ILE A 13 -18.88 -28.02 -19.30
C ILE A 13 -18.11 -27.21 -18.23
N LEU A 14 -18.83 -26.60 -17.28
CA LEU A 14 -18.22 -25.85 -16.19
C LEU A 14 -17.56 -26.74 -15.12
N PHE A 15 -17.88 -28.03 -15.07
CA PHE A 15 -17.30 -28.94 -14.07
C PHE A 15 -15.94 -29.53 -14.51
N SER A 16 -15.66 -29.62 -15.82
CA SER A 16 -14.41 -30.18 -16.36
C SER A 16 -13.33 -29.12 -16.62
N ILE A 17 -13.69 -27.85 -16.80
CA ILE A 17 -12.74 -26.75 -16.73
C ILE A 17 -12.66 -26.38 -15.26
N GLY A 18 -11.76 -27.02 -14.51
CA GLY A 18 -11.52 -26.72 -13.10
C GLY A 18 -11.13 -25.25 -12.90
N ILE A 19 -12.14 -24.39 -12.70
CA ILE A 19 -11.94 -23.03 -12.23
C ILE A 19 -11.60 -23.15 -10.74
N SER A 20 -10.31 -23.30 -10.46
CA SER A 20 -9.77 -23.07 -9.12
C SER A 20 -9.85 -21.56 -8.85
N SER A 21 -10.96 -21.13 -8.26
CA SER A 21 -11.11 -19.79 -7.69
C SER A 21 -10.14 -19.69 -6.51
N SER A 22 -8.95 -19.15 -6.73
CA SER A 22 -8.06 -18.75 -5.64
C SER A 22 -8.74 -17.60 -4.89
N ASN A 23 -9.40 -17.94 -3.78
CA ASN A 23 -9.74 -16.97 -2.76
C ASN A 23 -8.44 -16.29 -2.32
N GLY A 24 -8.23 -15.07 -2.79
CA GLY A 24 -7.08 -14.26 -2.42
C GLY A 24 -7.30 -13.68 -1.03
N ASP A 25 -6.64 -14.26 -0.03
CA ASP A 25 -6.42 -13.60 1.26
C ASP A 25 -5.43 -12.45 1.03
N VAL A 26 -5.93 -11.27 0.64
CA VAL A 26 -5.13 -10.05 0.63
C VAL A 26 -4.83 -9.71 2.09
N LYS A 27 -3.69 -10.20 2.58
CA LYS A 27 -3.13 -9.91 3.90
C LYS A 27 -3.14 -8.41 4.16
N ALA A 28 -3.82 -7.99 5.24
CA ALA A 28 -3.81 -6.62 5.75
C ALA A 28 -2.37 -6.10 5.97
N ASP A 29 -1.44 -7.01 6.23
CA ASP A 29 -0.01 -6.83 6.37
C ASP A 29 0.62 -6.10 5.15
N LYS A 30 0.10 -6.34 3.94
CA LYS A 30 0.60 -5.72 2.71
C LYS A 30 0.13 -4.28 2.53
N LEU A 31 -1.00 -3.92 3.13
CA LEU A 31 -1.54 -2.56 3.09
C LEU A 31 -0.76 -1.64 4.04
N THR A 32 -0.35 -2.16 5.20
CA THR A 32 0.49 -1.41 6.16
C THR A 32 1.88 -1.10 5.63
N GLU A 33 2.50 -2.02 4.87
CA GLU A 33 3.80 -1.79 4.22
C GLU A 33 3.73 -0.73 3.11
N MET A 34 2.63 -0.68 2.35
CA MET A 34 2.43 0.34 1.32
C MET A 34 2.33 1.76 1.90
N TYR A 35 1.85 1.88 3.14
CA TYR A 35 1.63 3.17 3.80
C TYR A 35 2.78 3.59 4.75
N SER A 36 3.76 2.72 5.00
CA SER A 36 4.89 3.07 5.85
C SER A 36 5.86 4.00 5.12
N ASN A 37 6.15 5.16 5.71
CA ASN A 37 7.18 6.06 5.17
C ASN A 37 8.54 5.65 5.77
N PRO A 38 9.46 5.05 4.99
CA PRO A 38 10.68 4.44 5.53
C PRO A 38 11.65 5.43 6.19
N ILE A 39 11.49 6.74 5.94
CA ILE A 39 12.33 7.80 6.51
C ILE A 39 11.63 8.58 7.64
N ALA A 40 10.37 8.28 7.94
CA ALA A 40 9.63 8.95 9.01
C ALA A 40 10.07 8.53 10.41
N HIS A 41 10.57 7.29 10.57
CA HIS A 41 11.12 6.77 11.83
C HIS A 41 10.25 7.01 13.09
N GLY A 42 8.92 7.04 12.96
CA GLY A 42 7.98 7.27 14.06
C GLY A 42 7.57 8.74 14.27
N PHE A 43 8.04 9.67 13.44
CA PHE A 43 7.69 11.10 13.54
C PHE A 43 6.50 11.53 12.63
N GLY A 44 5.69 10.57 12.18
CA GLY A 44 4.51 10.80 11.34
C GLY A 44 4.73 10.29 9.91
N ASP A 45 4.00 9.24 9.55
CA ASP A 45 4.02 8.63 8.21
C ASP A 45 3.24 9.44 7.17
N ASP A 46 2.38 10.34 7.63
CA ASP A 46 1.57 11.26 6.82
C ASP A 46 2.36 12.47 6.30
N ILE A 47 3.58 12.67 6.80
CA ILE A 47 4.48 13.72 6.36
C ILE A 47 5.33 13.20 5.20
N GLU A 48 5.37 13.96 4.11
CA GLU A 48 6.33 13.74 3.02
C GLU A 48 7.72 14.24 3.44
N TRP A 49 8.42 13.41 4.21
CA TRP A 49 9.79 13.68 4.63
C TRP A 49 10.71 13.79 3.40
N VAL A 50 11.58 14.79 3.41
CA VAL A 50 12.53 15.07 2.33
C VAL A 50 13.94 14.81 2.83
N LYS A 51 14.78 14.18 2.00
CA LYS A 51 16.20 13.98 2.32
C LYS A 51 16.91 15.33 2.36
N TRP A 52 17.96 15.42 3.17
CA TRP A 52 18.68 16.68 3.37
C TRP A 52 19.25 17.24 2.06
N GLU A 53 19.75 16.36 1.18
CA GLU A 53 20.34 16.73 -0.10
C GLU A 53 19.35 17.48 -1.01
N ASP A 54 18.07 17.15 -0.92
CA ASP A 54 16.99 17.72 -1.74
C ASP A 54 16.20 18.82 -1.00
N ALA A 55 16.40 18.97 0.32
CA ALA A 55 15.58 19.83 1.17
C ALA A 55 15.70 21.31 0.81
N ILE A 56 16.88 21.77 0.40
CA ILE A 56 17.12 23.18 0.05
C ILE A 56 16.38 23.54 -1.23
N GLU A 57 16.49 22.71 -2.28
CA GLU A 57 15.78 22.92 -3.55
C GLU A 57 14.27 22.92 -3.31
N LYS A 58 13.76 21.93 -2.58
CA LYS A 58 12.33 21.82 -2.26
C LYS A 58 11.81 23.04 -1.49
N ALA A 59 12.55 23.52 -0.49
CA ALA A 59 12.15 24.68 0.31
C ALA A 59 12.04 25.96 -0.52
N LEU A 60 12.94 26.14 -1.50
CA LEU A 60 12.89 27.25 -2.45
C LEU A 60 11.69 27.12 -3.39
N GLU A 61 11.44 25.93 -3.93
CA GLU A 61 10.29 25.65 -4.82
C GLU A 61 8.95 25.93 -4.14
N VAL A 62 8.76 25.44 -2.91
CA VAL A 62 7.49 25.59 -2.19
C VAL A 62 7.38 26.89 -1.39
N ASN A 63 8.45 27.68 -1.33
CA ASN A 63 8.58 28.90 -0.55
C ASN A 63 8.22 28.71 0.94
N LYS A 64 8.74 27.65 1.57
CA LYS A 64 8.53 27.34 2.99
C LYS A 64 9.86 27.11 3.71
N PRO A 65 9.98 27.48 5.00
CA PRO A 65 11.20 27.22 5.76
C PRO A 65 11.41 25.71 5.97
N ILE A 66 12.67 25.32 6.17
CA ILE A 66 13.06 23.94 6.44
C ILE A 66 12.89 23.63 7.93
N PHE A 67 12.19 22.54 8.24
CA PHE A 67 12.22 21.92 9.57
C PHE A 67 13.20 20.74 9.54
N LEU A 68 14.37 20.90 10.17
CA LEU A 68 15.40 19.86 10.24
C LEU A 68 15.28 19.08 11.55
N LEU A 69 14.88 17.81 11.44
CA LEU A 69 14.79 16.89 12.57
C LEU A 69 16.01 15.97 12.64
N ILE A 70 16.79 16.08 13.71
CA ILE A 70 17.93 15.19 13.97
C ILE A 70 17.58 14.28 15.14
N HIS A 71 17.60 12.97 14.92
CA HIS A 71 17.34 11.97 15.95
C HIS A 71 18.32 10.79 15.85
N LYS A 72 18.35 9.96 16.89
CA LYS A 72 19.04 8.67 16.92
C LYS A 72 18.12 7.63 17.54
N THR A 73 18.18 6.39 17.06
CA THR A 73 17.33 5.29 17.56
C THR A 73 17.59 4.92 19.03
N TRP A 74 18.75 5.30 19.57
CA TRP A 74 19.14 5.06 20.96
C TRP A 74 18.94 6.28 21.88
N CYS A 75 18.43 7.40 21.36
CA CYS A 75 18.12 8.57 22.16
C CYS A 75 16.79 8.37 22.90
N HIS A 76 16.82 8.29 24.23
CA HIS A 76 15.62 8.09 25.03
C HIS A 76 14.64 9.27 24.95
N ALA A 77 15.15 10.50 24.85
CA ALA A 77 14.34 11.71 24.74
C ALA A 77 13.69 11.90 23.36
N CYS A 78 14.11 11.14 22.35
CA CYS A 78 13.68 11.30 20.95
C CYS A 78 12.57 10.29 20.57
N LYS A 79 12.11 9.48 21.52
CA LYS A 79 11.10 8.44 21.33
C LYS A 79 9.72 8.91 21.76
#